data_AF-A0A7D7LT03-F1
#
_entry.id   AF-A0A7D7LT03-F1
#
_cell.length_a   1.000
_cell.length_b   1.000
_cell.length_c   1.000
_cell.angle_alpha   90.00
_cell.angle_beta   90.00
_cell.angle_gamma   90.00
#
_symmetry.space_group_name_H-M   'P 1'
#
loop_
_entity.id
_entity.type
_entity.pdbx_description
1 polymer ?
#
loop_
_entity_poly.entity_id
_entity_poly.type
_entity_poly.pdbx_seq_one_letter_code
_entity_poly.pdbx_strand_id
1 'polypeptide(L)'
;MKSIYTLLFSLLISCLQGQEEKKAKVFENPSNARPFRYNDKLCFDYKVNYKGVFGGREVAGCFYINGETGAVLSFGFDSTKQAGCSYDMNHLDFYAYIQTLKGNTYTYYNSAQREQGTRNTILKHYVRTGNTDDSAPENMFTMKKFTYKNEFREFAGNEFKGRKYVSLDGEISVFILTDSNFPEAFEGLKFLGAYGIGFLETSKGNFLVLGYEQGESRSETLSFKKVDGSDCFHPSAFRREEDTRVVEALAHAEEDGAKVEEKLVKMSDSKDPCAALKMKVLAEQKKQNEGKKEQLNYLKDTRIDYSKHSDMEKAFSKYDHFESFKLMRLQDEYKICQIEEGLARNKYKGEELSRASKRRSCLQNKVEEFKAIELEVDATKARNRNNTTRLNEELRPIFMKIPEAMKKNPCS
;
A
#
# COMPACT_ATOMS: atom_id res chain seq x y z
N MET A 1 -38.76 0.29 -54.44
CA MET A 1 -38.74 0.19 -52.96
C MET A 1 -38.12 -1.14 -52.48
N LYS A 2 -36.87 -1.46 -52.87
CA LYS A 2 -36.15 -2.66 -52.37
C LYS A 2 -34.70 -2.40 -51.94
N SER A 3 -34.16 -1.19 -52.16
CA SER A 3 -32.75 -0.86 -51.83
C SER A 3 -32.56 -0.08 -50.53
N ILE A 4 -33.63 0.24 -49.80
CA ILE A 4 -33.54 0.98 -48.51
C ILE A 4 -33.39 0.02 -47.31
N TYR A 5 -33.88 -1.22 -47.42
CA TYR A 5 -33.80 -2.20 -46.33
C TYR A 5 -32.42 -2.82 -46.14
N THR A 6 -31.58 -2.87 -47.17
CA THR A 6 -30.23 -3.45 -47.06
C THR A 6 -29.25 -2.52 -46.35
N LEU A 7 -29.43 -1.19 -46.47
CA LEU A 7 -28.57 -0.21 -45.79
C LEU A 7 -28.86 -0.10 -44.27
N LEU A 8 -30.12 -0.31 -43.87
CA LEU A 8 -30.51 -0.34 -42.46
C LEU A 8 -30.03 -1.61 -41.74
N PHE A 9 -29.92 -2.74 -42.44
CA PHE A 9 -29.40 -3.99 -41.87
C PHE A 9 -27.89 -3.95 -41.63
N SER A 10 -27.13 -3.28 -42.50
CA SER A 10 -25.67 -3.10 -42.34
C SER A 10 -25.31 -2.20 -41.16
N LEU A 11 -26.11 -1.16 -40.86
CA LEU A 11 -25.88 -0.25 -39.73
C LEU A 11 -26.17 -0.89 -38.37
N LEU A 12 -27.07 -1.88 -38.31
CA LEU A 12 -27.39 -2.61 -37.08
C LEU A 12 -26.31 -3.65 -36.71
N ILE A 13 -25.60 -4.22 -37.69
CA ILE A 13 -24.49 -5.17 -37.44
C ILE A 13 -23.25 -4.44 -36.88
N SER A 14 -22.99 -3.21 -37.31
CA SER A 14 -21.87 -2.39 -36.83
C SER A 14 -21.94 -2.04 -35.34
N CYS A 15 -23.15 -1.95 -34.77
CA CYS A 15 -23.33 -1.67 -33.33
C CYS A 15 -23.10 -2.91 -32.44
N LEU A 16 -23.25 -4.13 -32.96
CA LEU A 16 -23.01 -5.38 -32.23
C LEU A 16 -21.51 -5.72 -32.15
N GLN A 17 -20.72 -5.36 -33.17
CA GLN A 17 -19.28 -5.66 -33.21
C GLN A 17 -18.43 -4.82 -32.24
N GLY A 18 -18.87 -3.61 -31.88
CA GLY A 18 -18.07 -2.66 -31.08
C GLY A 18 -17.77 -3.11 -29.65
N GLN A 19 -18.59 -3.99 -29.06
CA GLN A 19 -18.40 -4.51 -27.71
C GLN A 19 -17.76 -5.91 -27.68
N GLU A 20 -18.02 -6.77 -28.68
CA GLU A 20 -17.33 -8.06 -28.80
C GLU A 20 -15.82 -7.88 -28.96
N GLU A 21 -15.36 -6.85 -29.67
CA GLU A 21 -13.93 -6.52 -29.78
C GLU A 21 -13.30 -5.96 -28.48
N LYS A 22 -14.13 -5.65 -27.48
CA LYS A 22 -13.75 -4.99 -26.21
C LYS A 22 -14.14 -5.83 -24.99
N LYS A 23 -13.96 -7.15 -25.10
CA LYS A 23 -14.01 -8.08 -23.96
C LYS A 23 -12.60 -8.49 -23.51
N ALA A 24 -12.42 -8.66 -22.21
CA ALA A 24 -11.20 -9.25 -21.67
C ALA A 24 -11.29 -10.78 -21.71
N LYS A 25 -10.46 -11.42 -22.54
CA LYS A 25 -10.42 -12.89 -22.72
C LYS A 25 -10.23 -13.66 -21.41
N VAL A 26 -9.51 -13.08 -20.45
CA VAL A 26 -9.25 -13.67 -19.14
C VAL A 26 -10.53 -13.87 -18.30
N PHE A 27 -11.60 -13.11 -18.55
CA PHE A 27 -12.88 -13.33 -17.88
C PHE A 27 -13.62 -14.53 -18.45
N GLU A 28 -13.51 -14.76 -19.76
CA GLU A 28 -14.12 -15.91 -20.44
C GLU A 28 -13.38 -17.21 -20.14
N ASN A 29 -12.06 -17.12 -19.96
CA ASN A 29 -11.24 -18.25 -19.53
C ASN A 29 -10.31 -17.87 -18.37
N PRO A 30 -10.80 -17.94 -17.11
CA PRO A 30 -10.02 -17.60 -15.92
C PRO A 30 -8.75 -18.45 -15.73
N SER A 31 -8.65 -19.60 -16.41
CA SER A 31 -7.43 -20.42 -16.39
C SER A 31 -6.25 -19.76 -17.14
N ASN A 32 -6.53 -18.80 -18.03
CA ASN A 32 -5.51 -18.01 -18.71
C ASN A 32 -4.80 -17.02 -17.77
N ALA A 33 -5.39 -16.70 -16.63
CA ALA A 33 -4.75 -15.85 -15.63
C ALA A 33 -3.54 -16.60 -15.05
N ARG A 34 -2.34 -16.16 -15.43
CA ARG A 34 -1.07 -16.78 -15.03
C ARG A 34 -0.36 -15.97 -13.95
N PRO A 35 0.32 -16.62 -12.99
CA PRO A 35 1.23 -15.90 -12.12
C PRO A 35 2.37 -15.33 -12.97
N PHE A 36 2.69 -14.07 -12.76
CA PHE A 36 3.81 -13.38 -13.40
C PHE A 36 4.96 -13.29 -12.41
N ARG A 37 6.21 -13.46 -12.85
CA ARG A 37 7.39 -13.13 -12.04
C ARG A 37 7.77 -11.67 -12.27
N TYR A 38 8.34 -11.03 -11.26
CA TYR A 38 8.70 -9.61 -11.32
C TYR A 38 9.62 -9.21 -12.49
N ASN A 39 10.33 -10.15 -13.10
CA ASN A 39 11.27 -9.90 -14.19
C ASN A 39 10.80 -10.46 -15.54
N ASP A 40 9.60 -11.02 -15.61
CA ASP A 40 9.05 -11.51 -16.87
C ASP A 40 8.78 -10.32 -17.82
N LYS A 41 8.78 -10.56 -19.12
CA LYS A 41 8.34 -9.57 -20.12
C LYS A 41 6.82 -9.58 -20.18
N LEU A 42 6.17 -8.41 -20.13
CA LEU A 42 4.72 -8.28 -20.27
C LEU A 42 4.37 -7.42 -21.48
N CYS A 43 3.62 -7.97 -22.44
CA CYS A 43 3.05 -7.20 -23.53
C CYS A 43 1.57 -6.96 -23.29
N PHE A 44 1.02 -5.89 -23.84
CA PHE A 44 -0.35 -5.47 -23.53
C PHE A 44 -1.25 -5.47 -24.76
N ASP A 45 -2.54 -5.72 -24.54
CA ASP A 45 -3.56 -5.71 -25.58
C ASP A 45 -4.14 -4.31 -25.78
N TYR A 46 -4.21 -3.53 -24.70
CA TYR A 46 -4.83 -2.21 -24.69
C TYR A 46 -3.98 -1.15 -24.00
N LYS A 47 -4.11 0.07 -24.52
CA LYS A 47 -3.50 1.30 -24.02
C LYS A 47 -4.60 2.31 -23.73
N VAL A 48 -4.66 2.79 -22.49
CA VAL A 48 -5.73 3.67 -22.02
C VAL A 48 -5.12 4.97 -21.52
N ASN A 49 -5.52 6.09 -22.12
CA ASN A 49 -5.23 7.42 -21.59
C ASN A 49 -6.45 7.90 -20.81
N TYR A 50 -6.21 8.52 -19.66
CA TYR A 50 -7.26 9.03 -18.80
C TYR A 50 -6.91 10.42 -18.27
N LYS A 51 -7.93 11.12 -17.79
CA LYS A 51 -7.78 12.25 -16.88
C LYS A 51 -8.71 12.07 -15.70
N GLY A 52 -8.40 12.71 -14.58
CA GLY A 52 -9.21 12.62 -13.39
C GLY A 52 -8.84 13.64 -12.33
N VAL A 53 -9.58 13.63 -11.24
CA VAL A 53 -9.30 14.35 -10.00
C VAL A 53 -9.15 13.32 -8.90
N PHE A 54 -8.04 13.32 -8.18
CA PHE A 54 -7.81 12.46 -7.01
C PHE A 54 -7.23 13.30 -5.88
N GLY A 55 -7.87 13.26 -4.70
CA GLY A 55 -7.46 14.09 -3.56
C GLY A 55 -7.38 15.59 -3.90
N GLY A 56 -8.32 16.08 -4.72
CA GLY A 56 -8.39 17.47 -5.18
C GLY A 56 -7.39 17.85 -6.27
N ARG A 57 -6.55 16.93 -6.77
CA ARG A 57 -5.56 17.21 -7.82
C ARG A 57 -6.01 16.67 -9.16
N GLU A 58 -5.99 17.52 -10.18
CA GLU A 58 -6.15 17.09 -11.56
C GLU A 58 -4.92 16.31 -12.02
N VAL A 59 -5.17 15.14 -12.62
CA VAL A 59 -4.14 14.27 -13.16
C VAL A 59 -4.55 13.80 -14.54
N ALA A 60 -3.57 13.59 -15.40
CA ALA A 60 -3.73 12.87 -16.65
C ALA A 60 -2.61 11.84 -16.74
N GLY A 61 -2.92 10.68 -17.28
CA GLY A 61 -1.98 9.58 -17.30
C GLY A 61 -2.37 8.51 -18.28
N CYS A 62 -1.65 7.39 -18.17
CA CYS A 62 -1.86 6.24 -19.00
C CYS A 62 -1.67 4.95 -18.21
N PHE A 63 -2.36 3.91 -18.64
CA PHE A 63 -2.10 2.55 -18.20
C PHE A 63 -2.34 1.57 -19.35
N TYR A 64 -1.84 0.36 -19.16
CA TYR A 64 -1.93 -0.72 -20.11
C TYR A 64 -2.68 -1.92 -19.52
N ILE A 65 -3.44 -2.63 -20.36
CA ILE A 65 -4.16 -3.84 -19.96
C ILE A 65 -3.71 -5.00 -20.85
N ASN A 66 -3.31 -6.10 -20.22
CA ASN A 66 -3.22 -7.41 -20.85
C ASN A 66 -4.51 -8.17 -20.48
N GLY A 67 -5.43 -8.22 -21.43
CA GLY A 67 -6.72 -8.89 -21.33
C GLY A 67 -6.63 -10.42 -21.50
N GLU A 68 -5.51 -10.97 -21.95
CA GLU A 68 -5.29 -12.41 -22.04
C GLU A 68 -4.90 -13.02 -20.69
N THR A 69 -3.91 -12.44 -20.01
CA THR A 69 -3.38 -12.94 -18.73
C THR A 69 -4.00 -12.22 -17.53
N GLY A 70 -4.75 -11.13 -17.75
CA GLY A 70 -5.40 -10.35 -16.70
C GLY A 70 -4.41 -9.53 -15.88
N ALA A 71 -3.52 -8.79 -16.54
CA ALA A 71 -2.56 -7.90 -15.91
C ALA A 71 -2.80 -6.45 -16.30
N VAL A 72 -2.53 -5.52 -15.38
CA VAL A 72 -2.61 -4.07 -15.60
C VAL A 72 -1.30 -3.45 -15.19
N LEU A 73 -0.74 -2.59 -16.04
CA LEU A 73 0.42 -1.75 -15.73
C LEU A 73 -0.01 -0.30 -15.72
N SER A 74 0.13 0.37 -14.58
CA SER A 74 -0.12 1.80 -14.41
C SER A 74 1.13 2.53 -13.97
N PHE A 75 1.20 3.83 -14.27
CA PHE A 75 2.32 4.69 -13.86
C PHE A 75 1.86 5.66 -12.77
N GLY A 76 2.79 6.11 -11.93
CA GLY A 76 2.48 7.04 -10.84
C GLY A 76 1.89 8.37 -11.35
N PHE A 77 1.16 9.06 -10.47
CA PHE A 77 0.69 10.42 -10.74
C PHE A 77 1.85 11.41 -10.58
N ASP A 78 2.72 11.58 -11.58
CA ASP A 78 3.70 12.67 -11.55
C ASP A 78 3.32 13.80 -12.51
N SER A 79 3.05 14.95 -11.91
CA SER A 79 2.62 16.19 -12.55
C SER A 79 3.72 16.94 -13.29
N THR A 80 4.96 16.42 -13.38
CA THR A 80 6.07 17.25 -13.89
C THR A 80 6.95 16.68 -15.01
N LYS A 81 7.14 15.37 -15.20
CA LYS A 81 8.14 14.88 -16.20
C LYS A 81 7.80 13.60 -16.98
N GLN A 82 6.78 12.84 -16.61
CA GLN A 82 6.37 11.61 -17.33
C GLN A 82 4.88 11.66 -17.65
N ALA A 83 4.48 12.63 -18.49
CA ALA A 83 3.09 12.71 -18.93
C ALA A 83 2.79 11.64 -19.99
N GLY A 84 1.79 10.79 -19.73
CA GLY A 84 1.31 9.76 -20.67
C GLY A 84 2.07 8.43 -20.57
N CYS A 85 2.03 7.63 -21.64
CA CYS A 85 2.60 6.27 -21.65
C CYS A 85 4.09 6.21 -22.06
N SER A 86 4.77 7.36 -22.16
CA SER A 86 6.18 7.44 -22.53
C SER A 86 7.03 7.46 -21.26
N TYR A 87 7.39 6.27 -20.77
CA TYR A 87 8.19 6.12 -19.55
C TYR A 87 9.66 5.86 -19.89
N ASP A 88 10.56 6.46 -19.12
CA ASP A 88 11.99 6.13 -19.13
C ASP A 88 12.33 5.34 -17.86
N MET A 89 12.62 4.05 -18.03
CA MET A 89 12.98 3.14 -16.93
C MET A 89 14.32 3.51 -16.28
N ASN A 90 15.11 4.40 -16.89
CA ASN A 90 16.38 4.90 -16.36
C ASN A 90 16.25 6.29 -15.70
N HIS A 91 15.05 6.85 -15.63
CA HIS A 91 14.82 8.11 -14.93
C HIS A 91 14.74 7.88 -13.41
N LEU A 92 15.27 8.80 -12.60
CA LEU A 92 15.24 8.66 -11.13
C LEU A 92 13.81 8.52 -10.59
N ASP A 93 12.89 9.29 -11.16
CA ASP A 93 11.49 9.33 -10.75
C ASP A 93 10.62 8.27 -11.46
N PHE A 94 11.24 7.25 -12.08
CA PHE A 94 10.48 6.15 -12.68
C PHE A 94 9.69 5.42 -11.59
N TYR A 95 8.37 5.30 -11.82
CA TYR A 95 7.47 4.55 -10.96
C TYR A 95 6.41 3.83 -11.80
N ALA A 96 6.34 2.52 -11.66
CA ALA A 96 5.39 1.68 -12.36
C ALA A 96 4.77 0.67 -11.38
N TYR A 97 3.48 0.42 -11.56
CA TYR A 97 2.69 -0.48 -10.73
C TYR A 97 2.04 -1.53 -11.61
N ILE A 98 2.31 -2.81 -11.34
CA ILE A 98 1.63 -3.94 -11.98
C ILE A 98 0.70 -4.60 -10.97
N GLN A 99 -0.53 -4.86 -11.39
CA GLN A 99 -1.46 -5.74 -10.69
C GLN A 99 -2.01 -6.82 -11.63
N THR A 100 -2.40 -7.95 -11.05
CA THR A 100 -2.97 -9.08 -11.79
C THR A 100 -4.23 -9.60 -11.12
N LEU A 101 -5.13 -10.22 -11.90
CA LEU A 101 -6.33 -10.89 -11.37
C LEU A 101 -6.01 -12.09 -10.47
N LYS A 102 -4.77 -12.59 -10.46
CA LYS A 102 -4.28 -13.62 -9.52
C LYS A 102 -3.78 -13.03 -8.20
N GLY A 103 -3.82 -11.71 -8.03
CA GLY A 103 -3.40 -11.02 -6.81
C GLY A 103 -1.89 -10.76 -6.72
N ASN A 104 -1.10 -11.05 -7.75
CA ASN A 104 0.29 -10.59 -7.79
C ASN A 104 0.32 -9.08 -8.03
N THR A 105 1.08 -8.36 -7.19
CA THR A 105 1.37 -6.94 -7.34
C THR A 105 2.87 -6.70 -7.36
N TYR A 106 3.31 -5.74 -8.18
CA TYR A 106 4.71 -5.34 -8.31
C TYR A 106 4.82 -3.82 -8.46
N THR A 107 5.56 -3.18 -7.56
CA THR A 107 5.90 -1.77 -7.65
C THR A 107 7.36 -1.62 -8.06
N TYR A 108 7.59 -1.14 -9.28
CA TYR A 108 8.89 -0.88 -9.86
C TYR A 108 9.26 0.58 -9.67
N TYR A 109 10.44 0.85 -9.13
CA TYR A 109 10.93 2.20 -8.93
C TYR A 109 12.46 2.25 -8.95
N ASN A 110 12.98 3.45 -9.15
CA ASN A 110 14.41 3.68 -9.11
C ASN A 110 14.84 4.36 -7.81
N SER A 111 16.08 4.11 -7.39
CA SER A 111 16.66 4.74 -6.21
C SER A 111 18.10 5.14 -6.51
N ALA A 112 18.40 6.42 -6.30
CA ALA A 112 19.75 6.92 -6.28
C ALA A 112 20.45 6.44 -5.00
N GLN A 113 21.53 5.70 -5.14
CA GLN A 113 22.36 5.24 -4.02
C GLN A 113 23.80 5.65 -4.23
N ARG A 114 24.48 6.01 -3.13
CA ARG A 114 25.93 6.20 -3.17
C ARG A 114 26.59 4.83 -3.26
N GLU A 115 27.50 4.70 -4.20
CA GLU A 115 28.34 3.51 -4.27
C GLU A 115 29.32 3.50 -3.09
N GLN A 116 29.45 2.34 -2.43
CA GLN A 116 30.29 2.22 -1.24
C GLN A 116 31.75 2.56 -1.58
N GLY A 117 32.36 3.42 -0.76
CA GLY A 117 33.75 3.84 -0.94
C GLY A 117 33.97 4.87 -2.05
N THR A 118 32.92 5.35 -2.74
CA THR A 118 33.04 6.39 -3.77
C THR A 118 32.09 7.57 -3.49
N ARG A 119 32.31 8.69 -4.20
CA ARG A 119 31.38 9.85 -4.21
C ARG A 119 30.32 9.73 -5.32
N ASN A 120 30.33 8.63 -6.07
CA ASN A 120 29.46 8.46 -7.22
C ASN A 120 28.08 8.00 -6.77
N THR A 121 27.06 8.54 -7.43
CA THR A 121 25.68 8.09 -7.27
C THR A 121 25.36 7.15 -8.42
N ILE A 122 24.90 5.96 -8.09
CA ILE A 122 24.42 4.97 -9.05
C ILE A 122 22.91 4.84 -8.93
N LEU A 123 22.25 4.67 -10.07
CA LEU A 123 20.83 4.37 -10.13
C LEU A 123 20.63 2.87 -9.94
N LYS A 124 19.81 2.50 -8.96
CA LYS A 124 19.39 1.11 -8.74
C LYS A 124 17.93 0.95 -9.11
N HIS A 125 17.63 -0.17 -9.75
CA HIS A 125 16.29 -0.56 -10.18
C HIS A 125 15.72 -1.59 -9.21
N TYR A 126 14.67 -1.21 -8.49
CA TYR A 126 14.06 -2.04 -7.45
C TYR A 126 12.61 -2.36 -7.76
N VAL A 127 12.21 -3.60 -7.47
CA VAL A 127 10.82 -3.99 -7.47
C VAL A 127 10.42 -4.44 -6.06
N ARG A 128 9.36 -3.84 -5.54
CA ARG A 128 8.63 -4.36 -4.39
C ARG A 128 7.64 -5.37 -4.90
N THR A 129 7.61 -6.53 -4.30
CA THR A 129 6.52 -7.47 -4.53
C THR A 129 5.38 -7.15 -3.57
N GLY A 130 4.21 -7.73 -3.78
CA GLY A 130 3.14 -7.73 -2.79
C GLY A 130 3.49 -8.34 -1.42
N ASN A 131 4.76 -8.65 -1.12
CA ASN A 131 5.25 -8.93 0.24
C ASN A 131 5.68 -7.66 1.00
N THR A 132 6.05 -6.59 0.29
CA THR A 132 6.57 -5.34 0.85
C THR A 132 5.77 -4.12 0.42
N ASP A 133 4.81 -4.31 -0.48
CA ASP A 133 3.88 -3.30 -0.94
C ASP A 133 2.52 -3.49 -0.28
N ASP A 134 2.23 -2.64 0.70
CA ASP A 134 0.97 -2.62 1.46
C ASP A 134 -0.23 -2.12 0.62
N SER A 135 -0.01 -1.71 -0.63
CA SER A 135 -0.99 -1.02 -1.48
C SER A 135 -1.47 -1.88 -2.66
N ALA A 136 -1.94 -3.11 -2.39
CA ALA A 136 -2.77 -3.80 -3.37
C ALA A 136 -4.10 -3.05 -3.52
N PRO A 137 -4.50 -2.59 -4.74
CA PRO A 137 -5.78 -1.95 -4.94
C PRO A 137 -6.88 -2.92 -4.54
N GLU A 138 -7.64 -2.51 -3.52
CA GLU A 138 -8.89 -3.18 -3.21
C GLU A 138 -9.75 -3.13 -4.47
N ASN A 139 -10.29 -4.28 -4.90
CA ASN A 139 -11.14 -4.32 -6.08
C ASN A 139 -12.49 -3.67 -5.74
N MET A 140 -12.54 -2.35 -5.92
CA MET A 140 -13.61 -1.43 -5.50
C MET A 140 -15.02 -1.77 -6.01
N PHE A 141 -15.13 -2.65 -7.02
CA PHE A 141 -16.40 -3.04 -7.63
C PHE A 141 -16.91 -4.41 -7.17
N THR A 142 -16.07 -5.20 -6.49
CA THR A 142 -16.41 -6.57 -6.09
C THR A 142 -17.61 -6.58 -5.16
N MET A 143 -18.62 -7.40 -5.47
CA MET A 143 -19.88 -7.54 -4.72
C MET A 143 -20.71 -6.25 -4.61
N LYS A 144 -20.31 -5.16 -5.26
CA LYS A 144 -21.14 -3.95 -5.33
C LYS A 144 -22.23 -4.13 -6.38
N LYS A 145 -23.45 -3.78 -6.00
CA LYS A 145 -24.62 -3.79 -6.87
C LYS A 145 -24.87 -2.40 -7.41
N PHE A 146 -25.08 -2.32 -8.71
CA PHE A 146 -25.26 -1.09 -9.45
C PHE A 146 -26.62 -1.06 -10.13
N THR A 147 -27.23 0.12 -10.16
CA THR A 147 -28.51 0.38 -10.82
C THR A 147 -28.33 1.47 -11.87
N TYR A 148 -28.96 1.28 -13.02
CA TYR A 148 -28.86 2.23 -14.12
C TYR A 148 -29.49 3.58 -13.76
N LYS A 149 -29.01 4.64 -14.41
CA LYS A 149 -29.63 5.96 -14.44
C LYS A 149 -29.80 6.40 -15.89
N ASN A 150 -30.84 7.21 -16.15
CA ASN A 150 -31.08 7.83 -17.46
C ASN A 150 -30.14 9.02 -17.69
N GLU A 151 -28.84 8.81 -17.53
CA GLU A 151 -27.80 9.80 -17.71
C GLU A 151 -26.71 9.20 -18.61
N PHE A 152 -26.30 9.97 -19.62
CA PHE A 152 -25.26 9.59 -20.57
C PHE A 152 -24.16 10.64 -20.59
N ARG A 153 -22.94 10.19 -20.84
CA ARG A 153 -21.77 11.06 -21.03
C ARG A 153 -20.98 10.59 -22.24
N GLU A 154 -20.42 11.53 -22.99
CA GLU A 154 -19.52 11.25 -24.10
C GLU A 154 -18.07 11.23 -23.60
N PHE A 155 -17.27 10.30 -24.13
CA PHE A 155 -15.89 10.04 -23.73
C PHE A 155 -15.01 9.99 -24.98
N ALA A 156 -13.70 10.20 -24.79
CA ALA A 156 -12.70 10.12 -25.86
C ALA A 156 -13.05 10.97 -27.11
N GLY A 157 -13.48 12.21 -26.91
CA GLY A 157 -13.86 13.10 -28.03
C GLY A 157 -15.09 12.61 -28.80
N ASN A 158 -16.08 12.09 -28.08
CA ASN A 158 -17.35 11.56 -28.59
C ASN A 158 -17.24 10.23 -29.34
N GLU A 159 -16.08 9.56 -29.28
CA GLU A 159 -15.91 8.20 -29.79
C GLU A 159 -16.78 7.20 -29.01
N PHE A 160 -16.92 7.41 -27.70
CA PHE A 160 -17.70 6.53 -26.84
C PHE A 160 -18.82 7.29 -26.13
N LYS A 161 -19.96 6.62 -25.98
CA LYS A 161 -21.06 7.08 -25.14
C LYS A 161 -21.19 6.14 -23.95
N GLY A 162 -21.05 6.64 -22.72
CA GLY A 162 -21.20 5.87 -21.50
C GLY A 162 -22.56 6.14 -20.84
N ARG A 163 -23.22 5.08 -20.36
CA ARG A 163 -24.42 5.18 -19.52
C ARG A 163 -24.04 5.09 -18.05
N LYS A 164 -24.65 5.94 -17.21
CA LYS A 164 -24.37 5.97 -15.78
C LYS A 164 -25.05 4.82 -15.04
N TYR A 165 -24.32 4.25 -14.11
CA TYR A 165 -24.77 3.33 -13.10
C TYR A 165 -24.31 3.82 -11.72
N VAL A 166 -25.16 3.66 -10.71
CA VAL A 166 -24.87 4.10 -9.34
C VAL A 166 -25.00 2.90 -8.40
N SER A 167 -24.04 2.74 -7.50
CA SER A 167 -24.08 1.70 -6.47
C SER A 167 -25.28 1.89 -5.53
N LEU A 168 -25.77 0.81 -4.93
CA LEU A 168 -26.94 0.88 -4.02
C LEU A 168 -26.71 1.78 -2.80
N ASP A 169 -25.47 1.87 -2.32
CA ASP A 169 -25.07 2.78 -1.24
C ASP A 169 -24.95 4.26 -1.70
N GLY A 170 -25.05 4.52 -3.00
CA GLY A 170 -24.92 5.85 -3.59
C GLY A 170 -23.49 6.40 -3.66
N GLU A 171 -22.50 5.64 -3.18
CA GLU A 171 -21.13 6.14 -3.03
C GLU A 171 -20.35 6.18 -4.35
N ILE A 172 -20.65 5.27 -5.28
CA ILE A 172 -19.88 5.07 -6.51
C ILE A 172 -20.80 5.22 -7.72
N SER A 173 -20.38 6.04 -8.68
CA SER A 173 -20.95 6.07 -10.02
C SER A 173 -19.94 5.57 -11.05
N VAL A 174 -20.40 4.77 -12.00
CA VAL A 174 -19.59 4.31 -13.14
C VAL A 174 -20.32 4.58 -14.45
N PHE A 175 -19.57 4.86 -15.50
CA PHE A 175 -20.09 5.06 -16.85
C PHE A 175 -19.68 3.88 -17.73
N ILE A 176 -20.65 3.08 -18.17
CA ILE A 176 -20.40 1.89 -18.98
C ILE A 176 -20.66 2.18 -20.46
N LEU A 177 -19.75 1.76 -21.35
CA LEU A 177 -19.86 1.91 -22.81
C LEU A 177 -21.20 1.42 -23.35
N THR A 178 -21.89 2.28 -24.09
CA THR A 178 -23.27 2.05 -24.53
C THR A 178 -23.40 0.94 -25.57
N ASP A 179 -24.17 -0.11 -25.29
CA ASP A 179 -24.55 -1.21 -26.17
C ASP A 179 -26.08 -1.45 -26.23
N SER A 180 -26.50 -2.47 -26.98
CA SER A 180 -27.92 -2.85 -27.17
C SER A 180 -28.48 -3.79 -26.08
N ASN A 181 -27.64 -4.35 -25.21
CA ASN A 181 -27.95 -5.44 -24.27
C ASN A 181 -27.67 -5.06 -22.80
N PHE A 182 -27.97 -3.83 -22.41
CA PHE A 182 -27.71 -3.41 -21.04
C PHE A 182 -28.71 -3.90 -20.01
N PRO A 183 -28.21 -4.39 -18.86
CA PRO A 183 -29.07 -4.68 -17.73
C PRO A 183 -29.46 -3.39 -16.98
N GLU A 184 -30.67 -3.38 -16.42
CA GLU A 184 -31.12 -2.35 -15.48
C GLU A 184 -30.28 -2.36 -14.19
N ALA A 185 -29.80 -3.54 -13.78
CA ALA A 185 -28.96 -3.69 -12.62
C ALA A 185 -27.98 -4.86 -12.78
N PHE A 186 -26.82 -4.75 -12.16
CA PHE A 186 -25.81 -5.81 -12.13
C PHE A 186 -25.02 -5.78 -10.82
N GLU A 187 -24.42 -6.91 -10.47
CA GLU A 187 -23.40 -7.03 -9.45
C GLU A 187 -22.01 -7.12 -10.09
N GLY A 188 -21.06 -6.32 -9.60
CA GLY A 188 -19.65 -6.38 -10.02
C GLY A 188 -18.95 -7.59 -9.40
N LEU A 189 -18.24 -8.36 -10.22
CA LEU A 189 -17.56 -9.59 -9.81
C LEU A 189 -16.04 -9.43 -9.82
N LYS A 190 -15.47 -8.98 -10.95
CA LYS A 190 -14.04 -8.73 -11.10
C LYS A 190 -13.78 -7.51 -11.95
N PHE A 191 -12.68 -6.83 -11.68
CA PHE A 191 -12.27 -5.66 -12.43
C PHE A 191 -10.84 -5.80 -12.93
N LEU A 192 -10.64 -5.47 -14.20
CA LEU A 192 -9.35 -5.44 -14.88
C LEU A 192 -9.17 -4.05 -15.47
N GLY A 193 -8.57 -3.17 -14.69
CA GLY A 193 -8.32 -1.78 -15.08
C GLY A 193 -7.54 -1.03 -14.01
N ALA A 194 -7.41 0.27 -14.19
CA ALA A 194 -6.82 1.17 -13.20
C ALA A 194 -7.68 2.44 -13.11
N TYR A 195 -7.63 3.12 -11.96
CA TYR A 195 -8.31 4.41 -11.75
C TYR A 195 -9.82 4.38 -12.05
N GLY A 196 -10.48 3.24 -11.81
CA GLY A 196 -11.91 3.06 -12.10
C GLY A 196 -12.27 2.90 -13.59
N ILE A 197 -11.28 2.81 -14.48
CA ILE A 197 -11.46 2.63 -15.94
C ILE A 197 -10.89 1.27 -16.36
N GLY A 198 -11.63 0.51 -17.17
CA GLY A 198 -11.21 -0.81 -17.65
C GLY A 198 -12.37 -1.79 -17.81
N PHE A 199 -12.05 -3.09 -17.83
CA PHE A 199 -13.05 -4.14 -18.02
C PHE A 199 -13.64 -4.59 -16.68
N LEU A 200 -14.96 -4.73 -16.62
CA LEU A 200 -15.71 -5.17 -15.46
C LEU A 200 -16.49 -6.45 -15.81
N GLU A 201 -16.15 -7.55 -15.14
CA GLU A 201 -16.95 -8.77 -15.11
C GLU A 201 -18.12 -8.56 -14.15
N THR A 202 -19.34 -8.81 -14.60
CA THR A 202 -20.56 -8.65 -13.80
C THR A 202 -21.44 -9.90 -13.86
N SER A 203 -22.43 -9.98 -12.98
CA SER A 203 -23.52 -10.97 -13.03
C SER A 203 -24.32 -11.00 -14.36
N LYS A 204 -24.13 -10.01 -15.24
CA LYS A 204 -24.86 -9.84 -16.51
C LYS A 204 -23.95 -9.86 -17.74
N GLY A 205 -22.66 -10.07 -17.56
CA GLY A 205 -21.68 -10.09 -18.63
C GLY A 205 -20.51 -9.14 -18.39
N ASN A 206 -19.68 -8.97 -19.43
CA ASN A 206 -18.46 -8.18 -19.41
C ASN A 206 -18.71 -6.81 -20.02
N PHE A 207 -18.31 -5.77 -19.30
CA PHE A 207 -18.58 -4.39 -19.67
C PHE A 207 -17.31 -3.54 -19.63
N LEU A 208 -17.23 -2.52 -20.48
CA LEU A 208 -16.16 -1.55 -20.46
C LEU A 208 -16.59 -0.31 -19.66
N VAL A 209 -15.88 -0.04 -18.56
CA VAL A 209 -16.04 1.17 -17.75
C VAL A 209 -15.19 2.28 -18.35
N LEU A 210 -15.84 3.38 -18.73
CA LEU A 210 -15.25 4.54 -19.39
C LEU A 210 -14.94 5.69 -18.41
N GLY A 211 -15.62 5.72 -17.27
CA GLY A 211 -15.43 6.73 -16.25
C GLY A 211 -16.00 6.30 -14.91
N TYR A 212 -15.53 6.98 -13.86
CA TYR A 212 -15.80 6.64 -12.48
C TYR A 212 -15.88 7.90 -11.62
N GLU A 213 -16.74 7.90 -10.60
CA GLU A 213 -16.91 8.97 -9.64
C GLU A 213 -17.17 8.38 -8.24
N GLN A 214 -16.43 8.84 -7.22
CA GLN A 214 -16.64 8.53 -5.81
C GLN A 214 -16.21 9.73 -4.95
N GLY A 215 -17.17 10.37 -4.28
CA GLY A 215 -16.90 11.61 -3.54
C GLY A 215 -16.29 12.68 -4.44
N GLU A 216 -15.11 13.19 -4.07
CA GLU A 216 -14.35 14.17 -4.86
C GLU A 216 -13.46 13.53 -5.94
N SER A 217 -13.32 12.20 -5.93
CA SER A 217 -12.50 11.49 -6.90
C SER A 217 -13.30 11.18 -8.16
N ARG A 218 -12.74 11.49 -9.32
CA ARG A 218 -13.36 11.20 -10.62
C ARG A 218 -12.31 10.88 -11.67
N SER A 219 -12.68 10.06 -12.64
CA SER A 219 -11.82 9.75 -13.78
C SER A 219 -12.65 9.52 -15.04
N GLU A 220 -12.07 9.85 -16.19
CA GLU A 220 -12.67 9.58 -17.49
C GLU A 220 -11.63 9.21 -18.55
N THR A 221 -12.07 8.37 -19.47
CA THR A 221 -11.26 7.88 -20.59
C THR A 221 -11.09 8.98 -21.63
N LEU A 222 -9.84 9.29 -21.97
CA LEU A 222 -9.46 10.16 -23.07
C LEU A 222 -9.22 9.39 -24.38
N SER A 223 -8.72 8.16 -24.28
CA SER A 223 -8.62 7.25 -25.42
C SER A 223 -8.49 5.82 -24.95
N PHE A 224 -9.10 4.88 -25.67
CA PHE A 224 -8.98 3.45 -25.40
C PHE A 224 -8.56 2.72 -26.68
N LYS A 225 -7.27 2.41 -26.81
CA LYS A 225 -6.70 1.87 -28.05
C LYS A 225 -6.24 0.44 -27.89
N LYS A 226 -6.54 -0.39 -28.88
CA LYS A 226 -5.97 -1.74 -29.02
C LYS A 226 -4.55 -1.61 -29.58
N VAL A 227 -3.60 -2.30 -28.97
CA VAL A 227 -2.17 -2.29 -29.34
C VAL A 227 -1.62 -3.69 -29.62
N ASP A 228 -2.42 -4.75 -29.42
CA ASP A 228 -2.15 -6.12 -29.90
C ASP A 228 -0.73 -6.65 -29.63
N GLY A 229 -0.22 -6.37 -28.43
CA GLY A 229 1.09 -6.84 -27.99
C GLY A 229 2.28 -6.03 -28.51
N SER A 230 2.07 -4.91 -29.23
CA SER A 230 3.15 -4.05 -29.71
C SER A 230 3.87 -3.33 -28.57
N ASP A 231 3.14 -2.97 -27.52
CA ASP A 231 3.68 -2.26 -26.35
C ASP A 231 4.00 -3.31 -25.26
N CYS A 232 5.28 -3.42 -24.90
CA CYS A 232 5.76 -4.35 -23.88
C CYS A 232 6.59 -3.65 -22.80
N PHE A 233 6.48 -4.12 -21.57
CA PHE A 233 7.29 -3.74 -20.43
C PHE A 233 8.39 -4.79 -20.17
N HIS A 234 9.61 -4.31 -19.97
CA HIS A 234 10.83 -5.12 -19.87
C HIS A 234 11.56 -4.92 -18.52
N PRO A 235 11.06 -5.50 -17.41
CA PRO A 235 11.59 -5.27 -16.07
C PRO A 235 12.88 -6.04 -15.73
N SER A 236 13.60 -6.60 -16.71
CA SER A 236 14.75 -7.48 -16.44
C SER A 236 15.90 -6.83 -15.65
N ALA A 237 15.99 -5.50 -15.67
CA ALA A 237 16.98 -4.74 -14.89
C ALA A 237 16.62 -4.61 -13.40
N PHE A 238 15.34 -4.82 -13.03
CA PHE A 238 14.83 -4.61 -11.68
C PHE A 238 15.14 -5.82 -10.79
N ARG A 239 15.53 -5.55 -9.55
CA ARG A 239 15.81 -6.57 -8.54
C ARG A 239 14.83 -6.44 -7.39
N ARG A 240 14.40 -7.56 -6.81
CA ARG A 240 13.51 -7.52 -5.65
C ARG A 240 14.15 -6.76 -4.51
N GLU A 241 13.43 -5.81 -3.94
CA GLU A 241 13.86 -5.11 -2.73
C GLU A 241 14.06 -6.11 -1.58
N GLU A 242 13.27 -7.18 -1.56
CA GLU A 242 13.39 -8.29 -0.61
C GLU A 242 14.73 -9.04 -0.71
N ASP A 243 15.33 -9.10 -1.90
CA ASP A 243 16.62 -9.77 -2.10
C ASP A 243 17.82 -8.87 -1.77
N THR A 244 17.58 -7.58 -1.53
CA THR A 244 18.66 -6.62 -1.23
C THR A 244 18.43 -5.90 0.08
N ARG A 245 17.39 -5.05 0.20
CA ARG A 245 17.20 -4.21 1.38
C ARG A 245 16.71 -4.98 2.58
N VAL A 246 15.89 -6.03 2.41
CA VAL A 246 15.51 -6.91 3.53
C VAL A 246 16.73 -7.67 4.04
N VAL A 247 17.61 -8.14 3.15
CA VAL A 247 18.88 -8.79 3.53
C VAL A 247 19.82 -7.80 4.24
N GLU A 248 19.97 -6.58 3.74
CA GLU A 248 20.75 -5.53 4.40
C GLU A 248 20.15 -5.14 5.76
N ALA A 249 18.83 -5.02 5.86
CA ALA A 249 18.13 -4.74 7.11
C ALA A 249 18.27 -5.89 8.12
N LEU A 250 18.30 -7.13 7.64
CA LEU A 250 18.58 -8.31 8.46
C LEU A 250 20.01 -8.24 9.02
N ALA A 251 21.00 -7.97 8.16
CA ALA A 251 22.40 -7.83 8.57
C ALA A 251 22.59 -6.69 9.58
N HIS A 252 21.94 -5.54 9.38
CA HIS A 252 21.96 -4.45 10.35
C HIS A 252 21.28 -4.83 11.68
N ALA A 253 20.14 -5.52 11.64
CA ALA A 253 19.49 -6.02 12.85
C ALA A 253 20.37 -7.06 13.59
N GLU A 254 21.16 -7.84 12.86
CA GLU A 254 22.17 -8.74 13.42
C GLU A 254 23.30 -7.99 14.12
N GLU A 255 23.88 -7.00 13.46
CA GLU A 255 24.92 -6.15 14.04
C GLU A 255 24.43 -5.38 15.27
N ASP A 256 23.25 -4.77 15.20
CA ASP A 256 22.65 -4.04 16.32
C ASP A 256 22.33 -4.98 17.49
N GLY A 257 21.85 -6.19 17.21
CA GLY A 257 21.66 -7.23 18.23
C GLY A 257 22.97 -7.59 18.94
N ALA A 258 24.05 -7.80 18.20
CA ALA A 258 25.37 -8.09 18.78
C ALA A 258 25.89 -6.92 19.65
N LYS A 259 25.72 -5.67 19.19
CA LYS A 259 26.08 -4.47 19.97
C LYS A 259 25.26 -4.33 21.26
N VAL A 260 23.98 -4.67 21.23
CA VAL A 260 23.11 -4.66 22.41
C VAL A 260 23.55 -5.74 23.40
N GLU A 261 23.89 -6.93 22.92
CA GLU A 261 24.42 -8.03 23.76
C GLU A 261 25.72 -7.63 24.45
N GLU A 262 26.67 -7.05 23.70
CA GLU A 262 27.92 -6.56 24.27
C GLU A 262 27.67 -5.49 25.36
N LYS A 263 26.71 -4.59 25.14
CA LYS A 263 26.32 -3.58 26.14
C LYS A 263 25.64 -4.20 27.36
N LEU A 264 24.86 -5.27 27.20
CA LEU A 264 24.25 -6.01 28.31
C LEU A 264 25.33 -6.63 29.20
N VAL A 265 26.31 -7.31 28.60
CA VAL A 265 27.46 -7.89 29.32
C VAL A 265 28.27 -6.81 30.04
N LYS A 266 28.55 -5.68 29.38
CA LYS A 266 29.26 -4.57 30.06
C LYS A 266 28.45 -3.95 31.21
N MET A 267 27.12 -3.97 31.12
CA MET A 267 26.25 -3.37 32.12
C MET A 267 26.02 -4.29 33.33
N SER A 268 26.14 -5.61 33.18
CA SER A 268 25.95 -6.54 34.31
C SER A 268 26.97 -6.33 35.43
N ASP A 269 28.17 -5.86 35.08
CA ASP A 269 29.25 -5.59 36.03
C ASP A 269 29.33 -4.09 36.43
N SER A 270 28.39 -3.27 35.97
CA SER A 270 28.39 -1.84 36.21
C SER A 270 28.01 -1.50 37.66
N LYS A 271 28.75 -0.55 38.25
CA LYS A 271 28.43 0.06 39.56
C LYS A 271 27.53 1.29 39.44
N ASP A 272 27.01 1.60 38.25
CA ASP A 272 26.08 2.71 38.04
C ASP A 272 24.76 2.44 38.79
N PRO A 273 24.28 3.36 39.66
CA PRO A 273 23.00 3.20 40.35
C PRO A 273 21.80 3.01 39.42
N CYS A 274 21.88 3.49 38.19
CA CYS A 274 20.86 3.33 37.15
C CYS A 274 21.08 2.11 36.25
N ALA A 275 22.07 1.25 36.54
CA ALA A 275 22.42 0.08 35.72
C ALA A 275 21.24 -0.88 35.52
N ALA A 276 20.44 -1.13 36.56
CA ALA A 276 19.28 -2.03 36.48
C ALA A 276 18.23 -1.54 35.46
N LEU A 277 17.93 -0.23 35.44
CA LEU A 277 17.03 0.35 34.43
C LEU A 277 17.65 0.32 33.05
N LYS A 278 18.96 0.57 32.93
CA LYS A 278 19.66 0.48 31.65
C LYS A 278 19.64 -0.94 31.08
N MET A 279 19.79 -1.97 31.92
CA MET A 279 19.65 -3.37 31.52
C MET A 279 18.25 -3.68 31.01
N LYS A 280 17.19 -3.17 31.66
CA LYS A 280 15.81 -3.32 31.16
C LYS A 280 15.62 -2.69 29.77
N VAL A 281 16.16 -1.49 29.55
CA VAL A 281 16.14 -0.83 28.23
C VAL A 281 16.84 -1.69 27.17
N LEU A 282 18.02 -2.21 27.48
CA LEU A 282 18.79 -3.03 26.56
C LEU A 282 18.13 -4.39 26.28
N ALA A 283 17.53 -5.03 27.30
CA ALA A 283 16.80 -6.29 27.14
C ALA A 283 15.57 -6.12 26.25
N GLU A 284 14.81 -5.03 26.42
CA GLU A 284 13.69 -4.68 25.56
C GLU A 284 14.16 -4.39 24.12
N GLN A 285 15.26 -3.66 23.95
CA GLN A 285 15.85 -3.40 22.63
C GLN A 285 16.29 -4.70 21.93
N LYS A 286 16.85 -5.65 22.69
CA LYS A 286 17.20 -6.99 22.19
C LYS A 286 15.95 -7.74 21.69
N LYS A 287 14.90 -7.78 22.51
CA LYS A 287 13.62 -8.42 22.16
C LYS A 287 13.01 -7.83 20.88
N GLN A 288 13.04 -6.51 20.72
CA GLN A 288 12.55 -5.85 19.50
C GLN A 288 13.39 -6.16 18.27
N ASN A 289 14.72 -6.22 18.43
CA ASN A 289 15.61 -6.62 17.34
C ASN A 289 15.35 -8.08 16.91
N GLU A 290 15.08 -8.98 17.86
CA GLU A 290 14.71 -10.37 17.58
C GLU A 290 13.38 -10.46 16.84
N GLY A 291 12.33 -9.78 17.30
CA GLY A 291 11.03 -9.73 16.62
C GLY A 291 11.14 -9.14 15.19
N LYS A 292 11.94 -8.08 15.02
CA LYS A 292 12.23 -7.50 13.70
C LYS A 292 12.95 -8.50 12.79
N LYS A 293 13.92 -9.27 13.29
CA LYS A 293 14.58 -10.32 12.51
C LYS A 293 13.61 -11.42 12.09
N GLU A 294 12.74 -11.87 13.01
CA GLU A 294 11.72 -12.88 12.69
C GLU A 294 10.79 -12.38 11.58
N GLN A 295 10.34 -11.14 11.66
CA GLN A 295 9.55 -10.51 10.61
C GLN A 295 10.31 -10.42 9.28
N LEU A 296 11.55 -9.92 9.28
CA LEU A 296 12.34 -9.77 8.05
C LEU A 296 12.63 -11.13 7.40
N ASN A 297 12.92 -12.18 8.18
CA ASN A 297 13.08 -13.54 7.66
C ASN A 297 11.77 -14.07 7.06
N TYR A 298 10.63 -13.82 7.70
CA TYR A 298 9.33 -14.18 7.12
C TYR A 298 9.07 -13.46 5.80
N LEU A 299 9.32 -12.15 5.73
CA LEU A 299 9.15 -11.34 4.52
C LEU A 299 10.10 -11.75 3.38
N LYS A 300 11.30 -12.22 3.73
CA LYS A 300 12.29 -12.72 2.79
C LYS A 300 11.85 -14.03 2.12
N ASP A 301 11.32 -14.96 2.90
CA ASP A 301 11.10 -16.35 2.45
C ASP A 301 9.64 -16.66 2.10
N THR A 302 8.68 -15.86 2.59
CA THR A 302 7.24 -16.15 2.45
C THR A 302 6.55 -15.14 1.55
N ARG A 303 5.70 -15.64 0.65
CA ARG A 303 4.81 -14.80 -0.13
C ARG A 303 3.57 -14.43 0.69
N ILE A 304 3.27 -13.14 0.81
CA ILE A 304 2.09 -12.64 1.52
C ILE A 304 1.01 -12.29 0.49
N ASP A 305 -0.21 -12.71 0.79
CA ASP A 305 -1.41 -12.29 0.08
C ASP A 305 -2.15 -11.26 0.95
N TYR A 306 -1.93 -9.96 0.71
CA TYR A 306 -2.54 -8.90 1.51
C TYR A 306 -4.07 -8.83 1.36
N SER A 307 -4.64 -9.47 0.33
CA SER A 307 -6.10 -9.61 0.22
C SER A 307 -6.66 -10.61 1.23
N LYS A 308 -5.81 -11.46 1.82
CA LYS A 308 -6.17 -12.40 2.90
C LYS A 308 -5.74 -11.86 4.24
N HIS A 309 -6.73 -11.54 5.07
CA HIS A 309 -6.51 -11.10 6.44
C HIS A 309 -5.57 -12.04 7.23
N SER A 310 -5.69 -13.35 7.04
CA SER A 310 -4.85 -14.36 7.72
C SER A 310 -3.37 -14.28 7.35
N ASP A 311 -3.03 -13.86 6.13
CA ASP A 311 -1.63 -13.81 5.68
C ASP A 311 -0.98 -12.48 6.09
N MET A 312 -1.75 -11.38 6.11
CA MET A 312 -1.33 -10.13 6.78
C MET A 312 -1.12 -10.35 8.27
N GLU A 313 -2.04 -11.04 8.96
CA GLU A 313 -1.92 -11.33 10.38
C GLU A 313 -0.63 -12.13 10.65
N LYS A 314 -0.29 -13.14 9.84
CA LYS A 314 0.98 -13.87 9.98
C LYS A 314 2.22 -12.99 9.75
N ALA A 315 2.16 -12.07 8.80
CA ALA A 315 3.27 -11.17 8.47
C ALA A 315 3.55 -10.13 9.57
N PHE A 316 2.48 -9.61 10.18
CA PHE A 316 2.57 -8.47 11.10
C PHE A 316 2.38 -8.86 12.58
N SER A 317 1.83 -10.04 12.89
CA SER A 317 1.78 -10.56 14.27
C SER A 317 3.15 -10.81 14.90
N LYS A 318 4.20 -10.88 14.07
CA LYS A 318 5.59 -11.05 14.51
C LYS A 318 6.22 -9.78 15.07
N TYR A 319 5.63 -8.62 14.79
CA TYR A 319 6.06 -7.32 15.30
C TYR A 319 4.92 -6.67 16.07
N ASP A 320 5.05 -6.62 17.39
CA ASP A 320 4.11 -5.91 18.23
C ASP A 320 4.45 -4.40 18.23
N HIS A 321 3.62 -3.61 17.55
CA HIS A 321 3.76 -2.16 17.47
C HIS A 321 3.83 -1.50 18.86
N PHE A 322 3.25 -2.13 19.88
CA PHE A 322 3.30 -1.65 21.26
C PHE A 322 4.70 -1.69 21.88
N GLU A 323 5.58 -2.58 21.43
CA GLU A 323 6.92 -2.73 22.01
C GLU A 323 7.73 -1.43 21.85
N SER A 324 7.59 -0.73 20.72
CA SER A 324 8.25 0.57 20.47
C SER A 324 7.93 1.61 21.55
N PHE A 325 6.68 1.61 22.01
CA PHE A 325 6.20 2.45 23.11
C PHE A 325 6.83 2.02 24.44
N LYS A 326 6.93 0.72 24.69
CA LYS A 326 7.48 0.16 25.94
C LYS A 326 8.96 0.52 26.09
N LEU A 327 9.72 0.46 25.00
CA LEU A 327 11.10 0.93 24.97
C LEU A 327 11.19 2.42 25.29
N MET A 328 10.30 3.26 24.74
CA MET A 328 10.27 4.69 25.06
C MET A 328 10.01 4.94 26.55
N ARG A 329 9.05 4.23 27.15
CA ARG A 329 8.78 4.29 28.59
C ARG A 329 10.02 3.92 29.41
N LEU A 330 10.66 2.79 29.11
CA LEU A 330 11.85 2.33 29.83
C LEU A 330 13.03 3.32 29.69
N GLN A 331 13.19 3.95 28.52
CA GLN A 331 14.18 5.00 28.31
C GLN A 331 13.88 6.23 29.16
N ASP A 332 12.61 6.62 29.30
CA ASP A 332 12.22 7.76 30.14
C ASP A 332 12.37 7.44 31.63
N GLU A 333 12.09 6.21 32.08
CA GLU A 333 12.43 5.74 33.45
C GLU A 333 13.94 5.80 33.72
N TYR A 334 14.76 5.36 32.76
CA TYR A 334 16.21 5.45 32.88
C TYR A 334 16.68 6.91 32.99
N LYS A 335 16.12 7.83 32.19
CA LYS A 335 16.44 9.27 32.28
C LYS A 335 16.03 9.87 33.62
N ILE A 336 14.86 9.48 34.16
CA ILE A 336 14.42 9.92 35.50
C ILE A 336 15.47 9.53 36.54
N CYS A 337 15.93 8.27 36.53
CA CYS A 337 16.99 7.81 37.44
C CYS A 337 18.28 8.64 37.30
N GLN A 338 18.74 8.92 36.07
CA GLN A 338 19.93 9.74 35.86
C GLN A 338 19.77 11.18 36.39
N ILE A 339 18.57 11.75 36.28
CA ILE A 339 18.27 13.08 36.83
C ILE A 339 18.27 13.00 38.36
N GLU A 340 17.62 12.00 38.96
CA GLU A 340 17.57 11.80 40.41
C GLU A 340 18.95 11.60 41.03
N GLU A 341 19.81 10.79 40.42
CA GLU A 341 21.21 10.65 40.84
C GLU A 341 21.99 11.97 40.73
N GLY A 342 21.77 12.73 39.66
CA GLY A 342 22.39 14.05 39.51
C GLY A 342 21.91 15.05 40.57
N LEU A 343 20.64 15.00 40.95
CA LEU A 343 20.07 15.83 42.02
C LEU A 343 20.64 15.41 43.38
N ALA A 344 20.68 14.11 43.68
CA ALA A 344 21.21 13.57 44.94
C ALA A 344 22.70 13.91 45.14
N ARG A 345 23.47 13.97 44.05
CA ARG A 345 24.89 14.35 44.07
C ARG A 345 25.15 15.85 43.95
N ASN A 346 24.11 16.68 44.00
CA ASN A 346 24.19 18.14 43.82
C ASN A 346 24.92 18.56 42.53
N LYS A 347 24.76 17.78 41.45
CA LYS A 347 25.40 18.01 40.14
C LYS A 347 24.87 19.28 39.46
N TYR A 348 23.60 19.61 39.66
CA TYR A 348 22.93 20.75 39.03
C TYR A 348 22.93 21.97 39.97
N LYS A 349 23.11 23.18 39.42
CA LYS A 349 23.10 24.44 40.18
C LYS A 349 22.25 25.52 39.51
N GLY A 350 21.72 26.44 40.31
CA GLY A 350 20.98 27.61 39.81
C GLY A 350 19.84 27.23 38.85
N GLU A 351 19.87 27.77 37.64
CA GLU A 351 18.85 27.53 36.63
C GLU A 351 18.80 26.06 36.14
N GLU A 352 19.95 25.37 36.09
CA GLU A 352 20.01 23.96 35.67
C GLU A 352 19.27 23.04 36.64
N LEU A 353 19.29 23.35 37.94
CA LEU A 353 18.56 22.61 38.96
C LEU A 353 17.04 22.69 38.73
N SER A 354 16.55 23.89 38.39
CA SER A 354 15.15 24.14 38.06
C SER A 354 14.75 23.39 36.78
N ARG A 355 15.57 23.47 35.72
CA ARG A 355 15.33 22.74 34.46
C ARG A 355 15.33 21.22 34.68
N ALA A 356 16.30 20.68 35.41
CA ALA A 356 16.38 19.25 35.71
C ALA A 356 15.16 18.77 36.51
N SER A 357 14.73 19.53 37.51
CA SER A 357 13.55 19.20 38.33
C SER A 357 12.25 19.23 37.50
N LYS A 358 12.05 20.27 36.68
CA LYS A 358 10.90 20.36 35.76
C LYS A 358 10.88 19.20 34.76
N ARG A 359 12.04 18.88 34.18
CA ARG A 359 12.17 17.77 33.24
C ARG A 359 11.86 16.43 33.89
N ARG A 360 12.34 16.19 35.13
CA ARG A 360 12.00 14.99 35.91
C ARG A 360 10.49 14.85 36.08
N SER A 361 9.81 15.89 36.55
CA SER A 361 8.34 15.86 36.75
C SER A 361 7.59 15.61 35.45
N CYS A 362 7.99 16.24 34.34
CA CYS A 362 7.38 15.97 33.03
C CYS A 362 7.54 14.50 32.62
N LEU A 363 8.76 13.95 32.73
CA LEU A 363 9.01 12.55 32.40
C LEU A 363 8.23 11.59 33.31
N GLN A 364 8.09 11.90 34.59
CA GLN A 364 7.29 11.11 35.54
C GLN A 364 5.82 11.03 35.10
N ASN A 365 5.18 12.17 34.81
CA ASN A 365 3.80 12.20 34.32
C ASN A 365 3.63 11.40 33.03
N LYS A 366 4.58 11.54 32.09
CA LYS A 366 4.57 10.80 30.83
C LYS A 366 4.71 9.29 31.05
N VAL A 367 5.61 8.86 31.95
CA VAL A 367 5.80 7.44 32.30
C VAL A 367 4.54 6.85 32.94
N GLU A 368 3.84 7.60 33.78
CA GLU A 368 2.57 7.16 34.39
C GLU A 368 1.47 6.95 33.36
N GLU A 369 1.27 7.91 32.44
CA GLU A 369 0.34 7.75 31.32
C GLU A 369 0.68 6.52 30.48
N PHE A 370 1.97 6.32 30.21
CA PHE A 370 2.45 5.15 29.50
C PHE A 370 2.12 3.84 30.26
N LYS A 371 2.40 3.75 31.55
CA LYS A 371 2.05 2.56 32.35
C LYS A 371 0.56 2.24 32.33
N ALA A 372 -0.30 3.27 32.35
CA ALA A 372 -1.74 3.06 32.27
C ALA A 372 -2.15 2.44 30.92
N ILE A 373 -1.57 2.91 29.80
CA ILE A 373 -1.81 2.33 28.48
C ILE A 373 -1.27 0.89 28.40
N GLU A 374 -0.09 0.61 28.94
CA GLU A 374 0.49 -0.76 29.00
C GLU A 374 -0.41 -1.74 29.73
N LEU A 375 -0.95 -1.35 30.88
CA LEU A 375 -1.90 -2.17 31.62
C LEU A 375 -3.19 -2.43 30.82
N GLU A 376 -3.70 -1.43 30.09
CA GLU A 376 -4.90 -1.57 29.27
C GLU A 376 -4.66 -2.53 28.08
N VAL A 377 -3.50 -2.43 27.44
CA VAL A 377 -3.08 -3.32 26.34
C VAL A 377 -2.91 -4.76 26.83
N ASP A 378 -2.19 -4.97 27.93
CA ASP A 378 -1.95 -6.30 28.49
C ASP A 378 -3.25 -6.96 28.95
N ALA A 379 -4.15 -6.21 29.59
CA ALA A 379 -5.47 -6.71 29.95
C ALA A 379 -6.31 -7.08 28.72
N THR A 380 -6.23 -6.30 27.65
CA THR A 380 -6.96 -6.57 26.39
C THR A 380 -6.41 -7.81 25.69
N LYS A 381 -5.09 -7.99 25.65
CA LYS A 381 -4.43 -9.21 25.15
C LYS A 381 -4.83 -10.43 25.96
N ALA A 382 -4.84 -10.32 27.29
CA ALA A 382 -5.22 -11.43 28.16
C ALA A 382 -6.68 -11.86 27.95
N ARG A 383 -7.62 -10.91 27.84
CA ARG A 383 -9.04 -11.19 27.61
C ARG A 383 -9.35 -11.77 26.24
N ASN A 384 -8.61 -11.35 25.20
CA ASN A 384 -8.86 -11.74 23.81
C ASN A 384 -7.82 -12.73 23.26
N ARG A 385 -7.16 -13.51 24.13
CA ARG A 385 -6.04 -14.42 23.77
C ARG A 385 -6.34 -15.37 22.61
N ASN A 386 -7.59 -15.80 22.45
CA ASN A 386 -8.02 -16.77 21.43
C ASN A 386 -8.87 -16.13 20.30
N ASN A 387 -8.98 -14.80 20.26
CA ASN A 387 -9.78 -14.09 19.27
C ASN A 387 -9.01 -12.88 18.74
N THR A 388 -8.16 -13.10 17.73
CA THR A 388 -7.30 -12.05 17.18
C THR A 388 -8.09 -10.91 16.56
N THR A 389 -9.22 -11.20 15.89
CA THR A 389 -10.06 -10.17 15.28
C THR A 389 -10.56 -9.19 16.34
N ARG A 390 -11.17 -9.72 17.43
CA ARG A 390 -11.65 -8.89 18.53
C ARG A 390 -10.52 -8.19 19.29
N LEU A 391 -9.37 -8.87 19.45
CA LEU A 391 -8.17 -8.26 20.02
C LEU A 391 -7.76 -7.00 19.22
N ASN A 392 -7.68 -7.10 17.90
CA ASN A 392 -7.26 -5.99 17.04
C ASN A 392 -8.27 -4.83 17.07
N GLU A 393 -9.57 -5.13 17.08
CA GLU A 393 -10.64 -4.14 17.21
C GLU A 393 -10.55 -3.36 18.53
N GLU A 394 -10.31 -4.05 19.65
CA GLU A 394 -10.19 -3.44 20.98
C GLU A 394 -8.85 -2.70 21.18
N LEU A 395 -7.76 -3.15 20.56
CA LEU A 395 -6.44 -2.47 20.65
C LEU A 395 -6.36 -1.19 19.82
N ARG A 396 -7.05 -1.10 18.68
CA ARG A 396 -7.00 0.06 17.77
C ARG A 396 -7.27 1.40 18.49
N PRO A 397 -8.36 1.59 19.26
CA PRO A 397 -8.59 2.84 19.97
C PRO A 397 -7.58 3.09 21.11
N ILE A 398 -7.03 2.04 21.73
CA ILE A 398 -6.01 2.16 22.79
C ILE A 398 -4.72 2.73 22.21
N PHE A 399 -4.29 2.25 21.03
CA PHE A 399 -3.09 2.77 20.36
C PHE A 399 -3.20 4.23 19.95
N MET A 400 -4.42 4.74 19.67
CA MET A 400 -4.63 6.16 19.37
C MET A 400 -4.36 7.09 20.57
N LYS A 401 -4.37 6.58 21.80
CA LYS A 401 -4.01 7.35 23.01
C LYS A 401 -2.51 7.65 23.10
N ILE A 402 -1.66 6.88 22.41
CA ILE A 402 -0.19 7.01 22.50
C ILE A 402 0.28 8.36 21.89
N PRO A 403 -0.10 8.74 20.65
CA PRO A 403 0.22 10.07 20.12
C PRO A 403 -0.31 11.23 20.97
N GLU A 404 -1.47 11.07 21.60
CA GLU A 404 -2.05 12.09 22.47
C GLU A 404 -1.22 12.30 23.74
N ALA A 405 -0.82 11.21 24.41
CA ALA A 405 0.09 11.24 25.55
C ALA A 405 1.45 11.89 25.21
N MET A 406 1.98 11.60 24.01
CA MET A 406 3.21 12.24 23.50
C MET A 406 3.06 13.75 23.29
N LYS A 407 1.91 14.21 22.75
CA LYS A 407 1.65 15.64 22.51
C LYS A 407 1.43 16.41 23.81
N LYS A 408 0.79 15.78 24.80
CA LYS A 408 0.46 16.40 26.09
C LYS A 408 1.71 16.67 26.94
N ASN A 409 2.73 15.84 26.80
CA ASN A 409 3.96 15.91 27.60
C ASN A 409 5.23 16.05 26.73
N PRO A 410 5.44 17.20 26.04
CA PRO A 410 6.67 17.46 25.31
C PRO A 410 7.78 17.80 26.30
N CYS A 411 8.43 16.77 26.85
CA CYS A 411 9.49 16.92 27.84
C CYS A 411 10.84 17.30 27.17
N SER A 412 10.89 18.46 26.54
CA SER A 412 12.09 19.09 25.96
C SER A 412 12.93 19.80 27.02
#